data_AF-A0A2G9P0E9-F1
#
_entry.id   AF-A0A2G9P0E9-F1
#
_cell.length_a   1.000
_cell.length_b   1.000
_cell.length_c   1.000
_cell.angle_alpha   90.00
_cell.angle_beta   90.00
_cell.angle_gamma   90.00
#
_symmetry.space_group_name_H-M   'P 1'
#
loop_
_entity.id
_entity.type
_entity.pdbx_description
1 polymer ?
#
loop_
_entity_poly.entity_id
_entity_poly.type
_entity_poly.pdbx_seq_one_letter_code
_entity_poly.pdbx_strand_id
1 'polypeptide(L)'
;MSSCESENQTSNSGNGDPERISSCDKSDPYTCDLPFYVCEFVDKEVGNDFKSLQKVAALVEAISAETKHLEEQVLTVSSEAPKRIQAALNNAEDTKSFLAALLERETTMSQSINQHLMEAAPWMEDLGALIHQIGEVERHLAYLKWISQIEELSDNIQQHLMTNNVSEATNTMVSMAELAIKLQDSSCTHLLKFICSTVQFWHKILKDKLTSDFEEVLNQLHWPFVSPHQSPTPVSSSSSSVGANEIYSNLQTLFTQLLKLQVSYPLEIRLMKTVIGSKVTKEFCI
;
A
#
# COMPACT_ATOMS: atom_id res chain seq x y z
N MET A 1 20.13 26.69 -9.02
CA MET A 1 21.14 27.24 -8.09
C MET A 1 22.15 26.12 -7.87
N SER A 2 23.42 26.16 -8.27
CA SER A 2 24.33 27.27 -8.54
C SER A 2 25.33 26.88 -9.64
N SER A 3 25.97 27.92 -10.17
CA SER A 3 26.81 28.04 -11.37
C SER A 3 27.89 26.99 -11.62
N CYS A 4 28.12 26.74 -12.91
CA CYS A 4 29.44 26.45 -13.46
C CYS A 4 30.30 27.74 -13.44
N GLU A 5 31.52 27.65 -12.95
CA GLU A 5 32.58 28.62 -13.24
C GLU A 5 33.80 27.89 -13.80
N SER A 6 34.32 28.47 -14.88
CA SER A 6 35.56 28.15 -15.58
C SER A 6 36.78 28.40 -14.69
N GLU A 7 37.89 27.71 -14.93
CA GLU A 7 39.11 28.35 -15.47
C GLU A 7 40.30 27.37 -15.60
N ASN A 8 41.18 27.81 -16.49
CA ASN A 8 42.37 27.20 -17.04
C ASN A 8 43.53 27.03 -16.04
N GLN A 9 44.51 26.25 -16.53
CA GLN A 9 45.95 26.58 -16.60
C GLN A 9 46.95 25.83 -15.68
N THR A 10 47.91 25.21 -16.38
CA THR A 10 49.37 25.22 -16.14
C THR A 10 50.01 24.07 -15.34
N SER A 11 50.56 23.14 -16.13
CA SER A 11 51.98 22.72 -16.18
C SER A 11 52.74 22.39 -14.87
N ASN A 12 53.25 21.15 -14.82
CA ASN A 12 54.67 20.80 -15.11
C ASN A 12 55.36 19.88 -14.09
N SER A 13 56.34 19.15 -14.64
CA SER A 13 57.57 18.59 -14.03
C SER A 13 57.41 17.21 -13.36
N GLY A 14 58.20 16.19 -13.64
CA GLY A 14 59.54 15.98 -14.23
C GLY A 14 59.79 14.45 -14.18
N ASN A 15 60.87 13.80 -14.60
CA ASN A 15 62.24 14.15 -14.95
C ASN A 15 62.85 12.90 -15.61
N GLY A 16 63.90 13.05 -16.43
CA GLY A 16 64.67 11.91 -16.92
C GLY A 16 65.73 12.21 -17.98
N ASP A 17 66.60 13.19 -17.71
CA ASP A 17 68.07 13.21 -17.87
C ASP A 17 68.82 12.79 -19.18
N PRO A 18 70.07 13.29 -19.37
CA PRO A 18 70.51 13.91 -20.63
C PRO A 18 71.85 13.35 -21.20
N GLU A 19 72.45 14.15 -22.10
CA GLU A 19 73.73 13.98 -22.83
C GLU A 19 73.62 13.16 -24.14
N ARG A 20 74.09 13.62 -25.31
CA ARG A 20 75.42 14.18 -25.57
C ARG A 20 75.48 14.93 -26.92
N ILE A 21 76.27 15.99 -26.92
CA ILE A 21 76.70 16.87 -28.02
C ILE A 21 77.40 16.09 -29.14
N SER A 22 77.17 16.47 -30.41
CA SER A 22 78.23 16.72 -31.43
C SER A 22 77.78 16.44 -32.86
N SER A 23 77.68 17.51 -33.66
CA SER A 23 78.33 17.68 -34.97
C SER A 23 77.38 18.33 -35.96
N CYS A 24 77.71 19.58 -36.30
CA CYS A 24 77.22 20.22 -37.51
C CYS A 24 77.63 19.35 -38.71
N ASP A 25 76.66 18.99 -39.54
CA ASP A 25 76.92 18.92 -40.97
C ASP A 25 75.76 19.63 -41.68
N LYS A 26 76.12 20.63 -42.47
CA LYS A 26 75.19 21.45 -43.25
C LYS A 26 75.03 20.74 -44.59
N SER A 27 73.93 20.03 -44.78
CA SER A 27 73.50 19.62 -46.11
C SER A 27 72.34 20.51 -46.55
N ASP A 28 72.62 21.29 -47.60
CA ASP A 28 71.70 22.22 -48.24
C ASP A 28 70.43 21.51 -48.77
N PRO A 29 69.21 22.11 -48.66
CA PRO A 29 67.94 21.40 -48.83
C PRO A 29 67.34 21.42 -50.26
N TYR A 30 68.12 21.62 -51.32
CA TYR A 30 67.56 21.82 -52.67
C TYR A 30 68.39 21.18 -53.79
N THR A 31 68.40 19.85 -53.87
CA THR A 31 68.51 19.15 -55.16
C THR A 31 67.42 18.11 -55.21
N CYS A 32 66.25 18.58 -55.64
CA CYS A 32 65.16 17.73 -56.09
C CYS A 32 65.73 16.81 -57.19
N ASP A 33 65.62 15.49 -57.06
CA ASP A 33 65.95 14.53 -58.14
C ASP A 33 64.91 14.54 -59.28
N LEU A 34 63.95 15.47 -59.23
CA LEU A 34 62.94 15.70 -60.26
C LEU A 34 63.56 15.96 -61.64
N PRO A 35 64.58 16.83 -61.80
CA PRO A 35 65.35 16.94 -63.03
C PRO A 35 65.92 15.60 -63.53
N PHE A 36 66.37 14.70 -62.65
CA PHE A 36 66.91 13.40 -63.08
C PHE A 36 65.81 12.45 -63.56
N TYR A 37 64.68 12.40 -62.85
CA TYR A 37 63.50 11.63 -63.25
C TYR A 37 62.88 12.14 -64.56
N VAL A 38 62.83 13.46 -64.74
CA VAL A 38 62.34 14.09 -65.97
C VAL A 38 63.30 13.81 -67.12
N CYS A 39 64.62 13.86 -66.90
CA CYS A 39 65.60 13.48 -67.92
C CYS A 39 65.49 11.99 -68.31
N GLU A 40 65.36 11.08 -67.34
CA GLU A 40 65.20 9.64 -67.61
C GLU A 40 63.88 9.35 -68.36
N PHE A 41 62.80 10.04 -68.01
CA PHE A 41 61.51 9.93 -68.68
C PHE A 41 61.57 10.46 -70.12
N VAL A 42 62.25 11.58 -70.34
CA VAL A 42 62.46 12.17 -71.67
C VAL A 42 63.33 11.25 -72.54
N ASP A 43 64.41 10.68 -71.99
CA ASP A 43 65.26 9.74 -72.72
C ASP A 43 64.50 8.44 -73.08
N LYS A 44 63.60 7.99 -72.20
CA LYS A 44 62.83 6.76 -72.38
C LYS A 44 61.67 6.90 -73.38
N GLU A 45 60.95 8.03 -73.38
CA GLU A 45 59.78 8.19 -74.25
C GLU A 45 60.02 8.98 -75.53
N VAL A 46 60.97 9.92 -75.51
CA VAL A 46 61.19 10.81 -76.65
C VAL A 46 62.17 10.21 -77.65
N GLY A 47 63.21 9.47 -77.22
CA GLY A 47 64.21 8.85 -78.10
C GLY A 47 64.93 9.84 -79.06
N ASN A 48 66.12 9.49 -79.54
CA ASN A 48 66.92 10.39 -80.40
C ASN A 48 66.49 10.44 -81.89
N ASP A 49 65.26 10.02 -82.25
CA ASP A 49 64.81 9.94 -83.65
C ASP A 49 63.61 10.87 -83.96
N PHE A 50 63.56 11.41 -85.18
CA PHE A 50 62.54 12.37 -85.60
C PHE A 50 61.12 11.79 -85.59
N LYS A 51 60.97 10.46 -85.70
CA LYS A 51 59.68 9.77 -85.60
C LYS A 51 59.13 9.66 -84.19
N SER A 52 59.97 9.74 -83.16
CA SER A 52 59.52 9.69 -81.76
C SER A 52 59.08 11.06 -81.21
N LEU A 53 59.26 12.14 -81.99
CA LEU A 53 58.60 13.43 -81.78
C LEU A 53 57.05 13.33 -81.90
N GLN A 54 56.52 12.40 -82.71
CA GLN A 54 55.08 12.15 -82.79
C GLN A 54 54.54 11.53 -81.49
N LYS A 55 55.36 10.76 -80.77
CA LYS A 55 55.02 10.24 -79.44
C LYS A 55 54.95 11.37 -78.42
N VAL A 56 55.79 12.40 -78.55
CA VAL A 56 55.70 13.62 -77.73
C VAL A 56 54.38 14.33 -77.96
N ALA A 57 53.94 14.48 -79.21
CA ALA A 57 52.64 15.08 -79.51
C ALA A 57 51.48 14.26 -78.91
N ALA A 58 51.51 12.93 -79.05
CA ALA A 58 50.52 12.04 -78.45
C ALA A 58 50.55 12.05 -76.91
N LEU A 59 51.73 12.19 -76.31
CA LEU A 59 51.91 12.30 -74.86
C LEU A 59 51.41 13.64 -74.33
N VAL A 60 51.66 14.74 -75.06
CA VAL A 60 51.11 16.07 -74.73
C VAL A 60 49.59 16.04 -74.83
N GLU A 61 49.03 15.40 -75.85
CA GLU A 61 47.58 15.25 -75.98
C GLU A 61 47.00 14.39 -74.83
N ALA A 62 47.65 13.27 -74.49
CA ALA A 62 47.26 12.42 -73.36
C ALA A 62 47.35 13.15 -72.01
N ILE A 63 48.45 13.86 -71.74
CA ILE A 63 48.62 14.66 -70.51
C ILE A 63 47.61 15.81 -70.49
N SER A 64 47.30 16.44 -71.62
CA SER A 64 46.30 17.51 -71.70
C SER A 64 44.88 17.00 -71.44
N ALA A 65 44.56 15.79 -71.92
CA ALA A 65 43.28 15.14 -71.67
C ALA A 65 43.17 14.71 -70.18
N GLU A 66 44.26 14.19 -69.61
CA GLU A 66 44.31 13.78 -68.20
C GLU A 66 44.23 14.98 -67.25
N THR A 67 44.98 16.06 -67.54
CA THR A 67 44.88 17.32 -66.77
C THR A 67 43.49 17.93 -66.84
N LYS A 68 42.86 17.97 -68.03
CA LYS A 68 41.48 18.45 -68.17
C LYS A 68 40.48 17.58 -67.40
N HIS A 69 40.65 16.26 -67.42
CA HIS A 69 39.80 15.34 -66.67
C HIS A 69 39.96 15.51 -65.15
N LEU A 70 41.20 15.64 -64.66
CA LEU A 70 41.49 15.93 -63.26
C LEU A 70 40.92 17.29 -62.84
N GLU A 71 41.00 18.31 -63.70
CA GLU A 71 40.43 19.63 -63.44
C GLU A 71 38.90 19.57 -63.29
N GLU A 72 38.20 18.85 -64.18
CA GLU A 72 36.75 18.62 -64.07
C GLU A 72 36.37 17.82 -62.82
N GLN A 73 37.13 16.78 -62.46
CA GLN A 73 36.92 16.03 -61.22
C GLN A 73 37.14 16.90 -59.99
N VAL A 74 38.20 17.71 -59.96
CA VAL A 74 38.50 18.62 -58.84
C VAL A 74 37.43 19.69 -58.72
N LEU A 75 36.92 20.26 -59.81
CA LEU A 75 35.82 21.23 -59.78
C LEU A 75 34.52 20.61 -59.25
N THR A 76 34.22 19.36 -59.62
CA THR A 76 33.03 18.65 -59.16
C THR A 76 33.15 18.29 -57.68
N VAL A 77 34.27 17.74 -57.25
CA VAL A 77 34.55 17.40 -55.84
C VAL A 77 34.63 18.66 -54.98
N SER A 78 35.27 19.72 -55.47
CA SER A 78 35.41 21.00 -54.74
C SER A 78 34.10 21.77 -54.64
N SER A 79 33.11 21.51 -55.50
CA SER A 79 31.80 22.15 -55.41
C SER A 79 30.77 21.29 -54.67
N GLU A 80 30.89 19.96 -54.70
CA GLU A 80 29.96 19.04 -54.04
C GLU A 80 30.31 18.77 -52.57
N ALA A 81 31.60 18.64 -52.24
CA ALA A 81 32.02 18.41 -50.85
C ALA A 81 31.64 19.57 -49.91
N PRO A 82 31.86 20.86 -50.25
CA PRO A 82 31.43 21.96 -49.38
C PRO A 82 29.91 22.05 -49.23
N LYS A 83 29.13 21.73 -50.27
CA LYS A 83 27.66 21.70 -50.19
C LYS A 83 27.16 20.58 -49.29
N ARG A 84 27.75 19.39 -49.37
CA ARG A 84 27.43 18.27 -48.48
C ARG A 84 27.80 18.59 -47.02
N ILE A 85 28.94 19.22 -46.80
CA ILE A 85 29.36 19.66 -45.47
C ILE A 85 28.40 20.73 -44.93
N GLN A 86 28.02 21.72 -45.74
CA GLN A 86 27.06 22.74 -45.35
C GLN A 86 25.67 22.16 -45.05
N ALA A 87 25.20 21.21 -45.86
CA ALA A 87 23.94 20.52 -45.61
C ALA A 87 23.98 19.69 -44.32
N ALA A 88 25.08 18.97 -44.08
CA ALA A 88 25.28 18.23 -42.83
C ALA A 88 25.35 19.15 -41.62
N LEU A 89 26.00 20.32 -41.75
CA LEU A 89 26.10 21.33 -40.69
C LEU A 89 24.74 21.96 -40.38
N ASN A 90 23.99 22.36 -41.42
CA ASN A 90 22.64 22.89 -41.24
C ASN A 90 21.72 21.86 -40.58
N ASN A 91 21.78 20.59 -41.02
CA ASN A 91 21.01 19.50 -40.40
C ASN A 91 21.43 19.24 -38.94
N ALA A 92 22.72 19.39 -38.61
CA ALA A 92 23.21 19.30 -37.24
C ALA A 92 22.71 20.48 -36.37
N GLU A 93 22.65 21.68 -36.92
CA GLU A 93 22.10 22.85 -36.22
C GLU A 93 20.57 22.73 -36.02
N ASP A 94 19.85 22.23 -37.03
CA ASP A 94 18.41 21.98 -36.97
C ASP A 94 18.08 20.90 -35.93
N THR A 95 18.83 19.79 -35.91
CA THR A 95 18.65 18.73 -34.90
C THR A 95 18.99 19.21 -33.50
N LYS A 96 20.01 20.05 -33.33
CA LYS A 96 20.35 20.69 -32.06
C LYS A 96 19.24 21.63 -31.56
N SER A 97 18.69 22.46 -32.44
CA SER A 97 17.54 23.32 -32.15
C SER A 97 16.31 22.52 -31.73
N PHE A 98 16.00 21.46 -32.48
CA PHE A 98 14.90 20.56 -32.16
C PHE A 98 15.09 19.85 -30.81
N LEU A 99 16.31 19.38 -30.52
CA LEU A 99 16.63 18.74 -29.26
C LEU A 99 16.49 19.72 -28.09
N ALA A 100 16.94 20.97 -28.25
CA ALA A 100 16.77 22.02 -27.24
C ALA A 100 15.28 22.29 -26.95
N ALA A 101 14.45 22.42 -27.99
CA ALA A 101 13.00 22.59 -27.85
C ALA A 101 12.32 21.38 -27.19
N LEU A 102 12.78 20.16 -27.49
CA LEU A 102 12.28 18.95 -26.84
C LEU A 102 12.62 18.92 -25.35
N LEU A 103 13.84 19.34 -24.98
CA LEU A 103 14.31 19.43 -23.59
C LEU A 103 13.54 20.49 -22.81
N GLU A 104 13.26 21.65 -23.41
CA GLU A 104 12.41 22.68 -22.81
C GLU A 104 10.98 22.18 -22.58
N ARG A 105 10.42 21.43 -23.55
CA ARG A 105 9.09 20.83 -23.39
C ARG A 105 9.08 19.76 -22.29
N GLU A 106 10.13 18.95 -22.19
CA GLU A 106 10.28 17.92 -21.16
C GLU A 106 10.41 18.52 -19.76
N THR A 107 11.23 19.55 -19.60
CA THR A 107 11.35 20.29 -18.33
C THR A 107 10.05 20.97 -17.92
N THR A 108 9.33 21.59 -18.86
CA THR A 108 8.02 22.20 -18.61
C THR A 108 6.98 21.15 -18.19
N MET A 109 6.95 20.01 -18.87
CA MET A 109 6.08 18.89 -18.52
C MET A 109 6.39 18.36 -17.11
N SER A 110 7.66 18.17 -16.79
CA SER A 110 8.11 17.71 -15.47
C SER A 110 7.73 18.69 -14.35
N GLN A 111 7.85 20.00 -14.63
CA GLN A 111 7.40 21.05 -13.71
C GLN A 111 5.88 21.03 -13.51
N SER A 112 5.10 20.90 -14.58
CA SER A 112 3.63 20.80 -14.50
C SER A 112 3.18 19.56 -13.72
N ILE A 113 3.82 18.41 -13.93
CA ILE A 113 3.53 17.18 -13.17
C ILE A 113 3.85 17.38 -11.69
N ASN A 114 5.01 17.95 -11.36
CA ASN A 114 5.36 18.24 -9.97
C ASN A 114 4.37 19.23 -9.33
N GLN A 115 3.96 20.27 -10.06
CA GLN A 115 2.96 21.23 -9.61
C GLN A 115 1.64 20.52 -9.26
N HIS A 116 1.12 19.67 -10.16
CA HIS A 116 -0.09 18.89 -9.90
C HIS A 116 0.06 17.92 -8.72
N LEU A 117 1.22 17.31 -8.55
CA LEU A 117 1.48 16.40 -7.42
C LEU A 117 1.49 17.18 -6.09
N MET A 118 2.13 18.35 -6.07
CA MET A 118 2.15 19.24 -4.90
C MET A 118 0.76 19.79 -4.58
N GLU A 119 -0.04 20.11 -5.60
CA GLU A 119 -1.43 20.54 -5.42
C GLU A 119 -2.34 19.41 -4.95
N ALA A 120 -2.12 18.17 -5.37
CA ALA A 120 -2.92 17.01 -4.99
C ALA A 120 -2.53 16.43 -3.61
N ALA A 121 -1.29 16.60 -3.16
CA ALA A 121 -0.81 16.13 -1.86
C ALA A 121 -1.67 16.57 -0.66
N PRO A 122 -2.06 17.85 -0.50
CA PRO A 122 -2.90 18.26 0.63
C PRO A 122 -4.30 17.63 0.58
N TRP A 123 -4.87 17.43 -0.61
CA TRP A 123 -6.18 16.79 -0.74
C TRP A 123 -6.14 15.31 -0.33
N MET A 124 -5.00 14.65 -0.57
CA MET A 124 -4.79 13.27 -0.14
C MET A 124 -4.67 13.16 1.39
N GLU A 125 -4.01 14.13 2.02
CA GLU A 125 -3.93 14.22 3.48
C GLU A 125 -5.30 14.53 4.10
N ASP A 126 -6.04 15.48 3.53
CA ASP A 126 -7.40 15.84 3.96
C ASP A 126 -8.36 14.64 3.82
N LEU A 127 -8.26 13.90 2.71
CA LEU A 127 -9.03 12.68 2.51
C LEU A 127 -8.65 11.61 3.54
N GLY A 128 -7.36 11.45 3.84
CA GLY A 128 -6.87 10.57 4.90
C GLY A 128 -7.45 10.94 6.27
N ALA A 129 -7.48 12.23 6.60
CA ALA A 129 -8.07 12.73 7.83
C ALA A 129 -9.59 12.47 7.89
N LEU A 130 -10.31 12.67 6.79
CA LEU A 130 -11.74 12.37 6.70
C LEU A 130 -12.03 10.86 6.85
N ILE A 131 -11.23 10.00 6.22
CA ILE A 131 -11.34 8.55 6.38
C ILE A 131 -11.12 8.15 7.84
N HIS A 132 -10.12 8.73 8.50
CA HIS A 132 -9.88 8.48 9.92
C HIS A 132 -11.07 8.91 10.78
N GLN A 133 -11.64 10.10 10.54
CA GLN A 133 -12.84 10.57 11.24
C GLN A 133 -14.04 9.65 11.03
N ILE A 134 -14.24 9.13 9.82
CA ILE A 134 -15.30 8.15 9.54
C ILE A 134 -15.07 6.89 10.38
N GLY A 135 -13.84 6.37 10.42
CA GLY A 135 -13.51 5.21 11.26
C GLY A 135 -13.75 5.45 12.75
N GLU A 136 -13.45 6.64 13.25
CA GLU A 136 -13.79 7.02 14.63
C GLU A 136 -15.31 7.01 14.85
N VAL A 137 -16.08 7.64 13.97
CA VAL A 137 -17.55 7.71 14.08
C VAL A 137 -18.18 6.32 14.02
N GLU A 138 -17.70 5.45 13.14
CA GLU A 138 -18.18 4.06 13.04
C GLU A 138 -17.95 3.30 14.34
N ARG A 139 -16.81 3.50 15.00
CA ARG A 139 -16.51 2.89 16.29
C ARG A 139 -17.46 3.38 17.39
N HIS A 140 -17.69 4.70 17.46
CA HIS A 140 -18.64 5.27 18.41
C HIS A 140 -20.07 4.75 18.16
N LEU A 141 -20.47 4.62 16.89
CA LEU A 141 -21.77 4.06 16.53
C LEU A 141 -21.89 2.59 16.93
N ALA A 142 -20.84 1.79 16.71
CA ALA A 142 -20.82 0.38 17.13
C ALA A 142 -20.98 0.26 18.66
N TYR A 143 -20.26 1.09 19.42
CA TYR A 143 -20.40 1.15 20.88
C TYR A 143 -21.83 1.47 21.32
N LEU A 144 -22.46 2.49 20.71
CA LEU A 144 -23.84 2.87 21.02
C LEU A 144 -24.85 1.78 20.64
N LYS A 145 -24.66 1.09 19.51
CA LYS A 145 -25.49 -0.05 19.11
C LYS A 145 -25.47 -1.16 20.15
N TRP A 146 -24.31 -1.46 20.73
CA TRP A 146 -24.21 -2.45 21.79
C TRP A 146 -24.94 -2.01 23.06
N ILE A 147 -24.83 -0.74 23.46
CA ILE A 147 -25.60 -0.21 24.59
C ILE A 147 -27.11 -0.36 24.33
N SER A 148 -27.57 0.09 23.17
CA SER A 148 -28.99 0.00 22.80
C SER A 148 -29.50 -1.45 22.83
N GLN A 149 -28.70 -2.42 22.39
CA GLN A 149 -29.08 -3.83 22.43
C GLN A 149 -29.15 -4.37 23.88
N ILE A 150 -28.26 -3.92 24.77
CA ILE A 150 -28.31 -4.27 26.19
C ILE A 150 -29.55 -3.67 26.87
N GLU A 151 -29.89 -2.43 26.54
CA GLU A 151 -31.09 -1.74 27.02
C GLU A 151 -32.35 -2.46 26.55
N GLU A 152 -32.46 -2.79 25.26
CA GLU A 152 -33.59 -3.53 24.71
C GLU A 152 -33.78 -4.90 25.38
N LEU A 153 -32.69 -5.65 25.61
CA LEU A 153 -32.77 -6.92 26.34
C LEU A 153 -33.23 -6.71 27.79
N SER A 154 -32.75 -5.66 28.46
CA SER A 154 -33.15 -5.31 29.83
C SER A 154 -34.63 -4.96 29.92
N ASP A 155 -35.14 -4.18 28.97
CA ASP A 155 -36.55 -3.81 28.88
C ASP A 155 -37.44 -5.05 28.64
N ASN A 156 -37.00 -5.94 27.75
CA ASN A 156 -37.70 -7.21 27.51
C ASN A 156 -37.75 -8.09 28.77
N ILE A 157 -36.64 -8.19 29.53
CA ILE A 157 -36.62 -8.93 30.80
C ILE A 157 -37.60 -8.29 31.80
N GLN A 158 -37.58 -6.96 31.93
CA GLN A 158 -38.49 -6.25 32.82
C GLN A 158 -39.96 -6.51 32.44
N GLN A 159 -40.30 -6.42 31.15
CA GLN A 159 -41.65 -6.67 30.66
C GLN A 159 -42.10 -8.11 30.92
N HIS A 160 -41.23 -9.09 30.69
CA HIS A 160 -41.53 -10.50 30.99
C HIS A 160 -41.75 -10.72 32.49
N LEU A 161 -41.01 -10.03 33.36
CA LEU A 161 -41.24 -10.07 34.81
C LEU A 161 -42.57 -9.42 35.21
N MET A 162 -42.96 -8.29 34.61
CA MET A 162 -44.24 -7.63 34.88
C MET A 162 -45.45 -8.48 34.43
N THR A 163 -45.27 -9.30 33.40
CA THR A 163 -46.31 -10.20 32.87
C THR A 163 -46.27 -11.61 33.47
N ASN A 164 -45.44 -11.82 34.51
CA ASN A 164 -45.22 -13.09 35.20
C ASN A 164 -44.75 -14.23 34.27
N ASN A 165 -44.12 -13.90 33.14
CA ASN A 165 -43.55 -14.86 32.21
C ASN A 165 -42.06 -15.09 32.53
N VAL A 166 -41.81 -15.76 33.65
CA VAL A 166 -40.46 -16.04 34.15
C VAL A 166 -39.65 -16.93 33.20
N SER A 167 -40.34 -17.74 32.39
CA SER A 167 -39.70 -18.59 31.36
C SER A 167 -39.03 -17.77 30.27
N GLU A 168 -39.76 -16.81 29.69
CA GLU A 168 -39.21 -15.95 28.65
C GLU A 168 -38.20 -14.96 29.21
N ALA A 169 -38.39 -14.45 30.43
CA ALA A 169 -37.39 -13.64 31.11
C ALA A 169 -36.04 -14.38 31.26
N THR A 170 -36.09 -15.68 31.58
CA THR A 170 -34.89 -16.53 31.68
C THR A 170 -34.26 -16.79 30.31
N ASN A 171 -35.04 -16.96 29.25
CA ASN A 171 -34.49 -17.10 27.89
C ASN A 171 -33.82 -15.79 27.41
N THR A 172 -34.45 -14.63 27.62
CA THR A 172 -33.85 -13.33 27.30
C THR A 172 -32.57 -13.09 28.11
N MET A 173 -32.51 -13.56 29.36
CA MET A 173 -31.30 -13.54 30.18
C MET A 173 -30.15 -14.32 29.56
N VAL A 174 -30.44 -15.53 29.05
CA VAL A 174 -29.43 -16.34 28.34
C VAL A 174 -28.94 -15.61 27.09
N SER A 175 -29.83 -14.99 26.30
CA SER A 175 -29.42 -14.17 25.15
C SER A 175 -28.54 -12.98 25.54
N MET A 176 -28.80 -12.33 26.67
CA MET A 176 -27.96 -11.26 27.20
C MET A 176 -26.59 -11.77 27.67
N ALA A 177 -26.53 -12.96 28.27
CA ALA A 177 -25.27 -13.62 28.63
C ALA A 177 -24.45 -14.02 27.38
N GLU A 178 -25.10 -14.51 26.32
CA GLU A 178 -24.44 -14.77 25.03
C GLU A 178 -23.85 -13.50 24.41
N LEU A 179 -24.55 -12.37 24.54
CA LEU A 179 -24.03 -11.07 24.11
C LEU A 179 -22.80 -10.66 24.92
N ALA A 180 -22.79 -10.92 26.24
CA ALA A 180 -21.62 -10.69 27.09
C ALA A 180 -20.41 -11.55 26.69
N ILE A 181 -20.63 -12.79 26.22
CA ILE A 181 -19.56 -13.65 25.70
C ILE A 181 -19.02 -13.07 24.38
N LYS A 182 -19.87 -12.65 23.45
CA LYS A 182 -19.42 -12.03 22.19
C LYS A 182 -18.61 -10.75 22.42
N LEU A 183 -18.96 -9.98 23.45
CA LEU A 183 -18.23 -8.78 23.85
C LEU A 183 -16.95 -9.06 24.63
N GLN A 184 -16.75 -10.28 25.15
CA GLN A 184 -15.57 -10.63 25.94
C GLN A 184 -14.27 -10.49 25.14
N ASP A 185 -14.32 -10.76 23.84
CA ASP A 185 -13.17 -10.63 22.94
C ASP A 185 -12.88 -9.16 22.59
N SER A 186 -13.75 -8.22 22.99
CA SER A 186 -13.55 -6.80 22.72
C SER A 186 -12.64 -6.14 23.76
N SER A 187 -11.83 -5.20 23.30
CA SER A 187 -10.96 -4.35 24.13
C SER A 187 -11.73 -3.30 24.97
N CYS A 188 -13.06 -3.23 24.82
CA CYS A 188 -13.93 -2.24 25.46
C CYS A 188 -14.23 -2.58 26.93
N THR A 189 -13.28 -2.30 27.81
CA THR A 189 -13.38 -2.61 29.26
C THR A 189 -14.61 -2.00 29.95
N HIS A 190 -15.02 -0.79 29.57
CA HIS A 190 -16.20 -0.12 30.14
C HIS A 190 -17.51 -0.79 29.74
N LEU A 191 -17.66 -1.13 28.45
CA LEU A 191 -18.84 -1.81 27.93
C LEU A 191 -18.95 -3.22 28.50
N LEU A 192 -17.83 -3.95 28.55
CA LEU A 192 -17.76 -5.28 29.14
C LEU A 192 -18.12 -5.25 30.64
N LYS A 193 -17.63 -4.27 31.38
CA LYS A 193 -18.01 -4.09 32.80
C LYS A 193 -19.49 -3.77 32.95
N PHE A 194 -20.03 -2.90 32.09
CA PHE A 194 -21.45 -2.54 32.09
C PHE A 194 -22.32 -3.79 31.87
N ILE A 195 -22.10 -4.53 30.78
CA ILE A 195 -22.90 -5.72 30.49
C ILE A 195 -22.77 -6.81 31.56
N CYS A 196 -21.57 -7.05 32.08
CA CYS A 196 -21.40 -8.01 33.17
C CYS A 196 -22.16 -7.59 34.44
N SER A 197 -22.18 -6.29 34.74
CA SER A 197 -22.94 -5.77 35.89
C SER A 197 -24.45 -5.88 35.65
N THR A 198 -24.91 -5.61 34.42
CA THR A 198 -26.32 -5.75 34.02
C THR A 198 -26.78 -7.20 34.08
N VAL A 199 -25.98 -8.15 33.60
CA VAL A 199 -26.25 -9.59 33.71
C VAL A 199 -26.37 -9.99 35.18
N GLN A 200 -25.44 -9.59 36.04
CA GLN A 200 -25.50 -9.90 37.48
C GLN A 200 -26.73 -9.30 38.17
N PHE A 201 -27.06 -8.06 37.82
CA PHE A 201 -28.23 -7.36 38.35
C PHE A 201 -29.51 -8.15 38.07
N TRP A 202 -29.74 -8.49 36.80
CA TRP A 202 -30.93 -9.22 36.41
C TRP A 202 -30.91 -10.67 36.86
N HIS A 203 -29.74 -11.31 36.88
CA HIS A 203 -29.55 -12.62 37.47
C HIS A 203 -30.05 -12.63 38.92
N LYS A 204 -29.67 -11.64 39.73
CA LYS A 204 -30.10 -11.52 41.13
C LYS A 204 -31.62 -11.39 41.23
N ILE A 205 -32.23 -10.51 40.43
CA ILE A 205 -33.69 -10.31 40.42
C ILE A 205 -34.43 -11.58 40.02
N LEU A 206 -33.99 -12.24 38.96
CA LEU A 206 -34.58 -13.50 38.50
C LEU A 206 -34.45 -14.57 39.58
N LYS A 207 -33.28 -14.71 40.19
CA LYS A 207 -33.08 -15.68 41.28
C LYS A 207 -34.01 -15.41 42.46
N ASP A 208 -34.14 -14.16 42.89
CA ASP A 208 -35.00 -13.80 44.03
C ASP A 208 -36.48 -14.09 43.68
N LYS A 209 -36.92 -13.77 42.45
CA LYS A 209 -38.27 -14.06 41.97
C LYS A 209 -38.54 -15.56 41.84
N LEU A 210 -37.66 -16.32 41.17
CA LEU A 210 -37.80 -17.78 41.07
C LEU A 210 -37.77 -18.46 42.45
N THR A 211 -36.98 -17.95 43.40
CA THR A 211 -36.95 -18.49 44.77
C THR A 211 -38.29 -18.26 45.47
N SER A 212 -38.85 -17.05 45.35
CA SER A 212 -40.20 -16.74 45.87
C SER A 212 -41.27 -17.61 45.23
N ASP A 213 -41.25 -17.77 43.90
CA ASP A 213 -42.25 -18.58 43.18
C ASP A 213 -42.11 -20.07 43.53
N PHE A 214 -40.89 -20.56 43.71
CA PHE A 214 -40.62 -21.92 44.16
C PHE A 214 -41.09 -22.16 45.59
N GLU A 215 -40.84 -21.22 46.51
CA GLU A 215 -41.33 -21.30 47.90
C GLU A 215 -42.86 -21.23 47.97
N GLU A 216 -43.51 -20.43 47.12
CA GLU A 216 -44.97 -20.37 47.00
C GLU A 216 -45.54 -21.72 46.53
N VAL A 217 -44.96 -22.32 45.48
CA VAL A 217 -45.37 -23.64 44.97
C VAL A 217 -45.12 -24.73 46.01
N LEU A 218 -44.00 -24.69 46.75
CA LEU A 218 -43.72 -25.64 47.83
C LEU A 218 -44.70 -25.51 49.00
N ASN A 219 -45.09 -24.29 49.35
CA ASN A 219 -46.11 -24.04 50.37
C ASN A 219 -47.48 -24.56 49.92
N GLN A 220 -47.85 -24.40 48.65
CA GLN A 220 -49.08 -24.97 48.07
C GLN A 220 -49.06 -26.51 48.06
N LEU A 221 -47.87 -27.12 47.93
CA LEU A 221 -47.66 -28.57 48.01
C LEU A 221 -47.50 -29.10 49.45
N HIS A 222 -47.56 -28.24 50.48
CA HIS A 222 -47.29 -28.57 51.88
C HIS A 222 -45.93 -29.27 52.11
N TRP A 223 -44.87 -28.75 51.49
CA TRP A 223 -43.48 -29.19 51.69
C TRP A 223 -42.76 -28.37 52.77
N PRO A 224 -41.88 -28.96 53.62
CA PRO A 224 -41.64 -30.39 53.78
C PRO A 224 -42.90 -31.07 54.33
N PHE A 225 -43.17 -32.30 53.89
CA PHE A 225 -44.32 -33.10 54.32
C PHE A 225 -44.24 -33.43 55.83
N VAL A 226 -44.49 -32.43 56.69
CA VAL A 226 -44.38 -32.53 58.14
C VAL A 226 -45.75 -32.20 58.73
N SER A 227 -46.74 -33.03 58.41
CA SER A 227 -47.95 -33.10 59.21
C SER A 227 -48.23 -34.58 59.53
N PRO A 228 -47.85 -35.07 60.72
CA PRO A 228 -48.09 -36.45 61.15
C PRO A 228 -49.57 -36.86 61.31
N HIS A 229 -50.55 -36.02 60.94
CA HIS A 229 -51.97 -36.27 61.21
C HIS A 229 -52.89 -36.36 59.99
N GLN A 230 -52.37 -36.39 58.75
CA GLN A 230 -53.20 -36.71 57.59
C GLN A 230 -52.57 -37.81 56.76
N SER A 231 -52.73 -39.03 57.25
CA SER A 231 -52.76 -40.22 56.40
C SER A 231 -53.80 -40.02 55.29
N PRO A 232 -53.47 -40.24 54.01
CA PRO A 232 -54.45 -40.15 52.93
C PRO A 232 -55.40 -41.34 53.02
N THR A 233 -56.61 -41.11 53.52
CA THR A 233 -57.75 -41.97 53.20
C THR A 233 -58.18 -41.66 51.76
N PRO A 234 -58.31 -42.67 50.87
CA PRO A 234 -58.76 -42.45 49.51
C PRO A 234 -60.28 -42.31 49.51
N VAL A 235 -60.77 -41.10 49.78
CA VAL A 235 -62.16 -40.76 49.49
C VAL A 235 -62.19 -39.49 48.65
N SER A 236 -62.48 -39.72 47.38
CA SER A 236 -62.78 -38.76 46.34
C SER A 236 -63.59 -37.57 46.88
N SER A 237 -62.93 -36.42 46.99
CA SER A 237 -63.57 -35.14 46.70
C SER A 237 -62.92 -34.64 45.42
N SER A 238 -63.64 -34.94 44.35
CA SER A 238 -63.38 -34.58 42.97
C SER A 238 -63.40 -33.06 42.82
N SER A 239 -62.26 -32.40 43.03
CA SER A 239 -61.95 -31.12 42.42
C SER A 239 -60.43 -30.99 42.32
N SER A 240 -59.93 -31.08 41.08
CA SER A 240 -58.58 -30.73 40.61
C SER A 240 -57.47 -31.80 40.65
N SER A 241 -57.69 -33.02 40.10
CA SER A 241 -56.54 -33.80 39.58
C SER A 241 -55.82 -33.08 38.42
N VAL A 242 -56.52 -32.15 37.76
CA VAL A 242 -55.94 -31.17 36.83
C VAL A 242 -55.00 -30.20 37.57
N GLY A 243 -55.42 -29.64 38.70
CA GLY A 243 -54.63 -28.69 39.48
C GLY A 243 -53.37 -29.29 40.10
N ALA A 244 -53.43 -30.52 40.63
CA ALA A 244 -52.24 -31.19 41.16
C ALA A 244 -51.19 -31.50 40.09
N ASN A 245 -51.62 -31.91 38.89
CA ASN A 245 -50.72 -32.12 37.74
C ASN A 245 -50.16 -30.80 37.19
N GLU A 246 -50.96 -29.74 37.17
CA GLU A 246 -50.53 -28.38 36.79
C GLU A 246 -49.47 -27.86 37.77
N ILE A 247 -49.68 -28.00 39.08
CA ILE A 247 -48.73 -27.59 40.12
C ILE A 247 -47.39 -28.35 39.98
N TYR A 248 -47.42 -29.66 39.71
CA TYR A 248 -46.20 -30.44 39.47
C TYR A 248 -45.49 -30.04 38.16
N SER A 249 -46.24 -29.74 37.10
CA SER A 249 -45.68 -29.23 35.84
C SER A 249 -45.06 -27.84 35.99
N ASN A 250 -45.66 -26.97 36.81
CA ASN A 250 -45.13 -25.66 37.17
C ASN A 250 -43.84 -25.81 37.99
N LEU A 251 -43.81 -26.72 38.96
CA LEU A 251 -42.59 -27.04 39.71
C LEU A 251 -41.46 -27.55 38.79
N GLN A 252 -41.76 -28.45 37.85
CA GLN A 252 -40.79 -28.94 36.88
C GLN A 252 -40.27 -27.81 35.96
N THR A 253 -41.14 -26.89 35.56
CA THR A 253 -40.80 -25.74 34.73
C THR A 253 -39.90 -24.76 35.50
N LEU A 254 -40.24 -24.42 36.74
CA LEU A 254 -39.42 -23.60 37.64
C LEU A 254 -38.06 -24.24 37.91
N PHE A 255 -38.01 -25.56 38.11
CA PHE A 255 -36.77 -26.30 38.31
C PHE A 255 -35.88 -26.27 37.07
N THR A 256 -36.48 -26.41 35.89
CA THR A 256 -35.77 -26.30 34.60
C THR A 256 -35.22 -24.89 34.38
N GLN A 257 -35.98 -23.85 34.76
CA GLN A 257 -35.54 -22.46 34.69
C GLN A 257 -34.44 -22.16 35.70
N LEU A 258 -34.54 -22.65 36.93
CA LEU A 258 -33.49 -22.55 37.95
C LEU A 258 -32.20 -23.24 37.50
N LEU A 259 -32.30 -24.42 36.88
CA LEU A 259 -31.15 -25.12 36.30
C LEU A 259 -30.51 -24.32 35.16
N LYS A 260 -31.30 -23.78 34.23
CA LYS A 260 -30.80 -22.92 33.15
C LYS A 260 -30.09 -21.67 33.69
N LEU A 261 -30.66 -21.05 34.72
CA LEU A 261 -30.10 -19.89 35.40
C LEU A 261 -28.80 -20.27 36.14
N GLN A 262 -28.74 -21.43 36.80
CA GLN A 262 -27.53 -21.97 37.44
C GLN A 262 -26.40 -22.27 36.45
N VAL A 263 -26.70 -22.68 35.22
CA VAL A 263 -25.70 -22.92 34.17
C VAL A 263 -25.13 -21.61 33.61
N SER A 264 -25.82 -20.48 33.78
CA SER A 264 -25.28 -19.15 33.45
C SER A 264 -24.24 -18.62 34.46
N TYR A 265 -24.30 -19.01 35.74
CA TYR A 265 -23.31 -18.61 36.77
C TYR A 265 -21.83 -18.94 36.45
N PRO A 266 -21.45 -20.14 35.98
CA PRO A 266 -20.06 -20.44 35.65
C PRO A 266 -19.50 -19.59 34.49
N LEU A 267 -20.37 -19.04 33.63
CA LEU A 267 -19.98 -18.06 32.63
C LEU A 267 -19.63 -16.70 33.26
N GLU A 268 -20.36 -16.25 34.28
CA GLU A 268 -20.03 -15.03 35.04
C GLU A 268 -18.66 -15.12 35.72
N ILE A 269 -18.31 -16.27 36.30
CA ILE A 269 -16.99 -16.49 36.93
C ILE A 269 -15.88 -16.47 35.88
N ARG A 270 -16.13 -17.01 34.68
CA ARG A 270 -15.18 -17.03 33.58
C ARG A 270 -15.01 -15.63 32.97
N LEU A 271 -16.10 -14.86 32.84
CA LEU A 271 -16.11 -13.47 32.38
C LEU A 271 -15.39 -12.55 33.37
N MET A 272 -15.70 -12.62 34.66
CA MET A 272 -15.01 -11.83 35.69
C MET A 272 -13.51 -12.14 35.77
N LYS A 273 -13.09 -13.41 35.65
CA LYS A 273 -11.67 -13.79 35.64
C LYS A 273 -10.92 -13.18 34.46
N THR A 274 -11.53 -13.11 33.28
CA THR A 274 -10.94 -12.46 32.10
C THR A 274 -10.87 -10.94 32.28
N VAL A 275 -11.91 -10.29 32.79
CA VAL A 275 -11.93 -8.84 33.05
C VAL A 275 -10.85 -8.43 34.08
N ILE A 276 -10.63 -9.25 35.12
CA ILE A 276 -9.60 -9.01 36.14
C ILE A 276 -8.20 -9.38 35.63
N GLY A 277 -8.09 -10.38 34.74
CA GLY A 277 -6.84 -10.84 34.12
C GLY A 277 -6.29 -9.91 33.02
N SER A 278 -7.14 -9.19 32.30
CA SER A 278 -6.75 -8.30 31.19
C SER A 278 -6.16 -6.95 31.60
N LYS A 279 -5.76 -6.76 32.87
CA LYS A 279 -4.95 -5.59 33.28
C LYS A 279 -3.56 -5.53 32.63
N VAL A 280 -3.19 -6.53 31.83
CA VAL A 280 -1.92 -6.57 31.11
C VAL A 280 -2.15 -7.06 29.68
N THR A 281 -2.60 -6.21 28.76
CA THR A 281 -2.00 -6.03 27.42
C THR A 281 -2.85 -5.13 26.51
N LYS A 282 -2.25 -3.97 26.19
CA LYS A 282 -2.18 -3.26 24.91
C LYS A 282 -3.45 -3.04 24.07
N GLU A 283 -3.70 -1.74 23.89
CA GLU A 283 -4.24 -1.04 22.72
C GLU A 283 -4.48 -1.91 21.48
N PHE A 284 -5.75 -2.11 21.15
CA PHE A 284 -6.37 -1.78 19.86
C PHE A 284 -7.86 -2.13 20.03
N CYS A 285 -8.73 -1.12 20.03
CA CYS A 285 -10.18 -1.34 19.89
C CYS A 285 -10.50 -1.51 18.41
N ILE A 286 -11.39 -2.46 18.09
CA ILE A 286 -12.19 -2.42 16.87
C ILE A 286 -13.14 -1.24 17.00
#